data_AF-A0A699ZC72-F1
#
_entry.id   AF-A0A699ZC72-F1
#
_cell.length_a   1.000
_cell.length_b   1.000
_cell.length_c   1.000
_cell.angle_alpha   90.00
_cell.angle_beta   90.00
_cell.angle_gamma   90.00
#
_symmetry.space_group_name_H-M   'P 1'
#
loop_
_entity.id
_entity.type
_entity.pdbx_description
1 polymer ?
#
loop_
_entity_poly.entity_id
_entity_poly.type
_entity_poly.pdbx_seq_one_letter_code
_entity_poly.pdbx_strand_id
1 'polypeptide(L)'
;GGGLYQLDALYQWCDQQGLLVWQELMYACSPYPLTPDSLKEGVAEAQEQVRRLGGHASVALWGANNEVEASLDWYTATRANLALYAADFTALFSTALRQAVTA
;
A
#
# COMPACT_ATOMS: atom_id res chain seq x y z
N GLY A 1 0.01 -2.77 5.32
CA GLY A 1 0.64 -4.08 5.54
C GLY A 1 -0.26 -5.19 6.01
N GLY A 2 -1.59 -5.13 5.87
CA GLY A 2 -2.49 -6.23 6.29
C GLY A 2 -3.19 -6.02 7.64
N GLY A 3 -2.82 -4.96 8.36
CA GLY A 3 -3.63 -4.40 9.45
C GLY A 3 -4.62 -3.36 8.94
N LEU A 4 -4.77 -2.28 9.70
CA LEU A 4 -5.61 -1.13 9.36
C LEU A 4 -4.76 0.14 9.35
N TYR A 5 -5.21 1.18 8.64
CA TYR A 5 -4.73 2.52 8.93
C TYR A 5 -5.20 2.89 10.33
N GLN A 6 -4.26 3.30 11.17
CA GLN A 6 -4.56 3.51 12.59
C GLN A 6 -5.39 4.78 12.81
N LEU A 7 -5.88 4.92 14.05
CA LEU A 7 -6.56 6.12 14.52
C LEU A 7 -5.60 7.32 14.56
N ASP A 8 -6.11 8.54 14.37
CA ASP A 8 -5.31 9.77 14.41
C ASP A 8 -4.50 9.92 15.71
N ALA A 9 -5.05 9.42 16.82
CA ALA A 9 -4.39 9.44 18.12
C ALA A 9 -3.01 8.75 18.13
N LEU A 10 -2.83 7.70 17.32
CA LEU A 10 -1.53 7.03 17.22
C LEU A 10 -0.50 7.95 16.57
N TYR A 11 -0.82 8.53 15.41
CA TYR A 11 0.12 9.39 14.68
C TYR A 11 0.43 10.68 15.43
N GLN A 12 -0.58 11.27 16.09
CA GLN A 12 -0.38 12.42 16.98
C GLN A 12 0.58 12.09 18.13
N TRP A 13 0.43 10.90 18.71
CA TRP A 13 1.34 10.45 19.77
C TRP A 13 2.75 10.21 19.22
N CYS A 14 2.89 9.57 18.06
CA CYS A 14 4.18 9.39 17.39
C CYS A 14 4.87 10.71 17.08
N ASP A 15 4.14 11.72 16.60
CA ASP A 15 4.65 13.08 16.38
C ASP A 15 5.21 13.68 17.67
N GLN A 16 4.46 13.57 18.78
CA GLN A 16 4.86 14.12 20.09
C GLN A 16 6.09 13.40 20.66
N GLN A 17 6.24 12.10 20.42
CA GLN A 17 7.35 11.31 20.92
C GLN A 17 8.57 11.30 19.99
N GLY A 18 8.45 11.84 18.78
CA GLY A 18 9.50 11.77 17.76
C GLY A 18 9.75 10.34 17.26
N LEU A 19 8.71 9.52 17.20
CA LEU A 19 8.80 8.14 16.69
C LEU A 19 8.39 8.10 15.22
N LEU A 20 9.31 7.71 14.36
CA LEU A 20 9.06 7.61 12.93
C LEU A 20 8.18 6.39 12.62
N VAL A 21 7.26 6.59 11.68
CA VAL A 21 6.31 5.62 11.18
C VAL A 21 6.65 5.32 9.72
N TRP A 22 6.93 4.06 9.44
CA TRP A 22 6.83 3.50 8.10
C TRP A 22 5.38 3.08 7.90
N GLN A 23 4.64 3.86 7.12
CA GLN A 23 3.23 3.63 6.85
C GLN A 23 3.07 2.81 5.57
N GLU A 24 2.58 1.58 5.68
CA GLU A 24 2.20 0.80 4.50
C GLU A 24 0.75 1.06 4.08
N LEU A 25 0.41 0.96 2.80
CA LEU A 25 -0.97 0.80 2.33
C LEU A 25 -1.50 -0.60 2.70
N MET A 26 -2.82 -0.81 2.68
CA MET A 26 -3.45 -2.03 3.23
C MET A 26 -3.46 -3.23 2.27
N TYR A 27 -2.32 -3.48 1.64
CA TYR A 27 -2.04 -4.68 0.85
C TYR A 27 -0.98 -5.53 1.55
N ALA A 28 -1.16 -6.86 1.56
CA ALA A 28 -0.22 -7.77 2.21
C ALA A 28 -0.26 -9.20 1.69
N CYS A 29 0.93 -9.80 1.54
CA CYS A 29 1.19 -11.24 1.46
C CYS A 29 0.46 -12.01 0.34
N SER A 30 -0.30 -11.36 -0.53
CA SER A 30 -1.08 -11.99 -1.59
C SER A 30 -1.05 -11.13 -2.85
N PRO A 31 -1.06 -11.73 -4.05
CA PRO A 31 -1.43 -10.99 -5.25
C PRO A 31 -2.86 -10.46 -5.13
N TYR A 32 -3.11 -9.30 -5.71
CA TYR A 32 -4.44 -8.69 -5.77
C TYR A 32 -4.88 -8.65 -7.24
N PRO A 33 -5.97 -9.34 -7.61
CA PRO A 33 -6.51 -9.25 -8.96
C PRO A 33 -6.85 -7.81 -9.31
N LEU A 34 -6.39 -7.36 -10.47
CA LEU A 34 -6.59 -5.99 -10.91
C LEU A 34 -7.80 -5.88 -11.84
N THR A 35 -8.89 -5.32 -11.32
CA THR A 35 -10.03 -4.89 -12.13
C THR A 35 -10.05 -3.36 -12.19
N PRO A 36 -10.74 -2.75 -13.17
CA PRO A 36 -10.90 -1.30 -13.20
C PRO A 36 -11.50 -0.74 -11.90
N ASP A 37 -12.45 -1.46 -11.30
CA ASP A 37 -13.09 -1.06 -10.05
C ASP A 37 -12.13 -1.19 -8.85
N SER A 38 -11.41 -2.31 -8.71
CA SER A 38 -10.45 -2.47 -7.60
C SER A 38 -9.29 -1.47 -7.67
N LEU A 39 -8.85 -1.13 -8.89
CA LEU A 39 -7.85 -0.09 -9.12
C LEU A 39 -8.37 1.29 -8.69
N LYS A 40 -9.59 1.64 -9.08
CA LYS A 40 -10.23 2.91 -8.73
C LYS A 40 -10.42 3.03 -7.22
N GLU A 41 -10.90 1.98 -6.57
CA GLU A 41 -11.10 1.93 -5.12
C GLU A 41 -9.76 2.06 -4.37
N GLY A 42 -8.74 1.31 -4.77
CA GLY A 42 -7.41 1.38 -4.16
C GLY A 42 -6.76 2.76 -4.29
N VAL A 43 -6.90 3.41 -5.45
CA VAL A 43 -6.40 4.79 -5.66
C VAL A 43 -7.17 5.78 -4.79
N ALA A 44 -8.50 5.69 -4.72
CA ALA A 44 -9.30 6.58 -3.90
C ALA A 44 -8.97 6.43 -2.40
N GLU A 45 -8.83 5.19 -1.92
CA GLU A 45 -8.39 4.89 -0.55
C GLU A 45 -7.01 5.49 -0.28
N ALA A 46 -6.03 5.24 -1.16
CA ALA A 46 -4.68 5.74 -0.98
C ALA A 46 -4.64 7.27 -0.92
N GLN A 47 -5.35 7.96 -1.82
CA GLN A 47 -5.45 9.43 -1.82
C GLN A 47 -6.08 9.96 -0.53
N GLU A 48 -7.15 9.32 -0.04
CA GLU A 48 -7.79 9.73 1.21
C GLU A 48 -6.84 9.58 2.39
N GLN A 49 -6.13 8.45 2.49
CA GLN A 49 -5.22 8.16 3.60
C GLN A 49 -3.96 9.00 3.55
N VAL A 50 -3.41 9.27 2.37
CA VAL A 50 -2.28 10.19 2.19
C VAL A 50 -2.69 11.60 2.58
N ARG A 51 -3.88 12.07 2.17
CA ARG A 51 -4.39 13.38 2.59
C ARG A 51 -4.62 13.46 4.09
N ARG A 52 -5.14 12.39 4.72
CA ARG A 52 -5.38 12.35 6.17
C ARG A 52 -4.07 12.33 6.96
N LEU A 53 -3.10 11.51 6.54
CA LEU A 53 -1.91 11.19 7.32
C LEU A 53 -0.66 11.98 6.94
N GLY A 54 -0.61 12.53 5.72
CA GLY A 54 0.57 13.22 5.18
C GLY A 54 0.99 14.49 5.91
N GLY A 55 0.13 15.02 6.80
CA GLY A 55 0.47 16.14 7.68
C GLY A 55 1.24 15.74 8.95
N HIS A 56 1.31 14.45 9.28
CA HIS A 56 2.04 13.95 10.46
C HIS A 56 3.53 13.85 10.15
N ALA A 57 4.35 14.61 10.87
CA ALA A 57 5.81 14.61 10.71
C ALA A 57 6.44 13.25 11.04
N SER A 58 5.77 12.43 11.85
CA SER A 58 6.17 11.06 12.15
C SER A 58 6.05 10.12 10.95
N VAL A 59 5.15 10.36 9.99
CA VAL A 59 5.02 9.51 8.80
C VAL A 59 6.18 9.80 7.85
N ALA A 60 7.22 8.97 7.98
CA ALA A 60 8.50 9.20 7.32
C ALA A 60 8.60 8.53 5.95
N LEU A 61 7.88 7.42 5.76
CA LEU A 61 7.92 6.61 4.56
C LEU A 61 6.56 5.99 4.27
N TRP A 62 6.20 5.95 2.99
CA TRP A 62 5.06 5.20 2.49
C TRP A 62 5.53 3.89 1.82
N GLY A 63 5.08 2.76 2.34
CA GLY A 63 5.21 1.45 1.71
C GLY A 63 3.94 1.09 0.94
N ALA A 64 4.06 0.59 -0.29
CA ALA A 64 2.88 0.31 -1.10
C ALA A 64 2.17 -1.00 -0.69
N ASN A 65 2.91 -1.96 -0.10
CA ASN A 65 2.40 -3.24 0.37
C ASN A 65 3.43 -3.95 1.26
N ASN A 66 2.97 -4.98 1.97
CA ASN A 66 3.83 -5.96 2.63
C ASN A 66 4.00 -7.22 1.75
N GLU A 67 5.23 -7.56 1.38
CA GLU A 67 5.63 -8.85 0.76
C GLU A 67 4.88 -9.29 -0.50
N VAL A 68 4.11 -8.43 -1.19
CA VAL A 68 3.33 -8.87 -2.35
C VAL A 68 4.27 -9.27 -3.51
N GLU A 69 5.40 -8.57 -3.67
CA GLU A 69 6.42 -8.95 -4.65
C GLU A 69 7.00 -10.34 -4.38
N ALA A 70 7.30 -10.65 -3.11
CA ALA A 70 7.76 -11.97 -2.69
C ALA A 70 6.66 -13.03 -2.92
N SER A 71 5.39 -12.66 -2.72
CA SER A 71 4.24 -13.55 -2.86
C SER A 71 4.00 -14.08 -4.28
N LEU A 72 4.63 -13.46 -5.29
CA LEU A 72 4.59 -13.93 -6.67
C LEU A 72 5.13 -15.35 -6.82
N ASP A 73 6.00 -15.82 -5.91
CA ASP A 73 6.49 -17.20 -5.90
C ASP A 73 5.89 -18.06 -4.76
N TRP A 74 4.84 -17.64 -4.07
CA TRP A 74 4.29 -18.44 -2.95
C TRP A 74 3.16 -19.38 -3.37
N TYR A 75 2.34 -18.97 -4.33
CA TYR A 75 1.11 -19.66 -4.68
C TYR A 75 1.22 -20.43 -5.99
N THR A 76 0.52 -21.57 -6.08
CA THR A 76 0.45 -22.35 -7.33
C THR A 76 -0.05 -21.50 -8.50
N ALA A 77 -1.04 -20.63 -8.26
CA ALA A 77 -1.61 -19.77 -9.30
C ALA A 77 -0.60 -18.72 -9.80
N THR A 78 0.17 -18.10 -8.89
CA THR A 78 1.16 -17.08 -9.25
C THR A 78 2.34 -17.70 -9.97
N ARG A 79 2.83 -18.87 -9.51
CA ARG A 79 3.87 -19.62 -10.21
C ARG A 79 3.45 -20.04 -11.62
N ALA A 80 2.19 -20.46 -11.78
CA ALA A 80 1.66 -20.87 -13.08
C ALA A 80 1.46 -19.69 -14.06
N ASN A 81 1.28 -18.46 -13.56
CA ASN A 81 0.95 -17.29 -14.37
C ASN A 81 1.78 -16.05 -13.99
N LEU A 82 3.08 -16.23 -13.74
CA LEU A 82 3.94 -15.18 -13.16
C LEU A 82 3.88 -13.85 -13.92
N ALA A 83 3.89 -13.90 -15.26
CA ALA A 83 3.85 -12.70 -16.10
C ALA A 83 2.57 -11.87 -15.88
N LEU A 84 1.42 -12.52 -15.69
CA LEU A 84 0.15 -11.84 -15.43
C LEU A 84 0.21 -11.13 -14.07
N TYR A 85 0.58 -11.84 -13.02
CA TYR A 85 0.61 -11.27 -11.66
C TYR A 85 1.71 -10.22 -11.49
N ALA A 86 2.85 -10.35 -12.19
CA ALA A 86 3.89 -9.33 -12.21
C ALA A 86 3.43 -8.04 -12.95
N ALA A 87 2.65 -8.19 -14.01
CA ALA A 87 2.04 -7.05 -14.71
C ALA A 87 1.03 -6.33 -13.81
N ASP A 88 0.14 -7.07 -13.14
CA ASP A 88 -0.83 -6.52 -12.19
C ASP A 88 -0.13 -5.83 -11.01
N PHE A 89 0.93 -6.44 -10.46
CA PHE A 89 1.76 -5.84 -9.41
C PHE A 89 2.34 -4.49 -9.85
N THR A 90 2.91 -4.44 -11.05
CA THR A 90 3.53 -3.22 -11.59
C THR A 90 2.50 -2.12 -11.83
N ALA A 91 1.34 -2.49 -12.40
CA ALA A 91 0.25 -1.55 -12.66
C ALA A 91 -0.32 -0.96 -11.36
N LEU A 92 -0.53 -1.79 -10.34
CA LEU A 92 -1.07 -1.33 -9.06
C LEU A 92 -0.04 -0.56 -8.24
N PHE A 93 1.07 -1.20 -7.85
CA PHE A 93 1.97 -0.64 -6.83
C PHE A 93 2.99 0.35 -7.39
N SER A 94 3.58 0.04 -8.55
CA SER A 94 4.64 0.88 -9.13
C SER A 94 4.11 2.04 -9.97
N THR A 95 2.85 1.97 -10.39
CA THR A 95 2.20 3.00 -11.21
C THR A 95 1.10 3.73 -10.45
N ALA A 96 -0.05 3.09 -10.24
CA ALA A 96 -1.24 3.80 -9.77
C ALA A 96 -1.12 4.28 -8.31
N LEU A 97 -0.71 3.41 -7.39
CA LEU A 97 -0.56 3.78 -5.98
C LEU A 97 0.64 4.71 -5.76
N ARG A 98 1.72 4.53 -6.52
CA ARG A 98 2.83 5.48 -6.52
C ARG A 98 2.36 6.89 -6.88
N GLN A 99 1.60 7.03 -7.98
CA GLN A 99 1.04 8.31 -8.39
C GLN A 99 0.11 8.88 -7.32
N ALA A 100 -0.75 8.06 -6.71
CA ALA A 100 -1.68 8.47 -5.67
C ALA A 100 -0.97 9.06 -4.43
N VAL A 101 0.22 8.54 -4.08
CA VAL A 101 1.00 9.00 -2.91
C VAL A 101 1.85 10.23 -3.23
N THR A 102 2.24 10.43 -4.49
CA THR A 102 3.13 11.55 -4.89
C THR A 102 2.42 12.76 -5.50
N ALA A 103 1.10 12.68 -5.71
CA ALA A 103 0.28 13.76 -6.26
C ALA A 103 -0.03 14.83 -5.22
#